data_AF-A0A2M8LFB9-F1
#
_entry.id   AF-A0A2M8LFB9-F1
#
_cell.length_a   1.000
_cell.length_b   1.000
_cell.length_c   1.000
_cell.angle_alpha   90.00
_cell.angle_beta   90.00
_cell.angle_gamma   90.00
#
_symmetry.space_group_name_H-M   'P 1'
#
loop_
_entity.id
_entity.type
_entity.pdbx_description
1 polymer ?
#
loop_
_entity_poly.entity_id
_entity_poly.type
_entity_poly.pdbx_seq_one_letter_code
_entity_poly.pdbx_strand_id
1 'polypeptide(L)' 'MDYLLKLFQLEALKRKNVVMLSLGEITRVGLCKAFMNQPKLLLLDEATTSVDTTIAHEVREVLVRAQR' A
#
# COMPACT_ATOMS: atom_id res chain seq x y z
N MET A 1 -10.35 0.52 -7.75
CA MET A 1 -8.92 0.51 -8.12
C MET A 1 -8.28 1.87 -7.88
N ASP A 2 -8.86 2.97 -8.37
CA ASP A 2 -8.28 4.32 -8.18
C ASP A 2 -8.18 4.74 -6.70
N TYR A 3 -9.13 4.32 -5.86
CA TYR A 3 -9.03 4.52 -4.40
C TYR A 3 -7.76 3.88 -3.80
N LEU A 4 -7.43 2.64 -4.17
CA LEU A 4 -6.23 1.97 -3.65
C LEU A 4 -4.96 2.62 -4.19
N LEU A 5 -4.95 3.03 -5.47
CA LEU A 5 -3.81 3.76 -6.02
C LEU A 5 -3.56 5.06 -5.25
N LYS A 6 -4.62 5.80 -4.89
CA LYS A 6 -4.52 7.01 -4.08
C LYS A 6 -4.06 6.71 -2.65
N LEU A 7 -4.67 5.71 -2.01
CA LEU A 7 -4.33 5.30 -0.64
C LEU A 7 -2.86 4.92 -0.48
N PHE A 8 -2.27 4.27 -1.49
CA PHE A 8 -0.85 3.89 -1.47
C PHE A 8 0.07 4.88 -2.20
N GLN A 9 -0.43 6.05 -2.57
CA GLN A 9 0.29 7.11 -3.29
C GLN A 9 1.02 6.58 -4.55
N LEU A 10 0.31 5.77 -5.34
CA LEU A 10 0.82 5.09 -6.54
C LEU A 10 0.33 5.74 -7.85
N GLU A 11 -0.44 6.83 -7.80
CA GLU A 11 -1.05 7.43 -8.99
C GLU A 11 -0.01 7.83 -10.04
N ALA A 12 1.11 8.41 -9.60
CA ALA A 12 2.23 8.79 -10.46
C ALA A 12 3.01 7.59 -11.02
N LEU A 13 2.89 6.41 -10.42
CA LEU A 13 3.66 5.22 -10.78
C LEU A 13 2.95 4.33 -11.80
N LYS A 14 1.70 4.65 -12.17
CA LYS A 14 0.83 3.83 -13.03
C LYS A 14 1.45 3.43 -14.37
N ARG A 15 2.41 4.22 -14.89
CA ARG A 15 3.11 3.98 -16.16
C ARG A 15 4.61 3.74 -15.99
N LYS A 16 5.13 3.72 -14.76
CA LYS A 16 6.55 3.52 -14.48
C LYS A 16 6.88 2.03 -14.57
N ASN A 17 8.03 1.68 -15.13
CA ASN A 17 8.48 0.30 -15.12
C ASN A 17 8.80 -0.15 -13.69
N VAL A 18 8.34 -1.34 -13.31
CA VAL A 18 8.54 -1.92 -11.98
C VAL A 18 10.02 -1.97 -11.56
N VAL A 19 10.92 -2.20 -12.52
CA VAL A 19 12.38 -2.25 -12.28
C VAL A 19 12.95 -0.89 -11.84
N MET A 20 12.27 0.22 -12.15
CA MET A 20 12.69 1.57 -11.75
C MET A 20 12.08 2.02 -10.42
N LEU A 21 11.35 1.15 -9.73
CA LEU A 21 10.71 1.49 -8.46
C LEU A 21 11.72 1.43 -7.32
N SER A 22 11.65 2.41 -6.42
CA SER A 22 12.39 2.34 -5.15
C SER A 22 11.85 1.20 -4.28
N LEU A 23 12.62 0.81 -3.27
CA LEU A 23 12.16 -0.22 -2.31
C LEU A 23 10.83 0.18 -1.63
N GLY A 24 10.70 1.45 -1.22
CA GLY A 24 9.45 1.95 -0.65
C GLY A 24 8.29 1.92 -1.65
N GLU A 25 8.52 2.28 -2.91
CA GLU A 25 7.51 2.17 -3.97
C GLU A 25 7.09 0.71 -4.20
N ILE A 26 8.03 -0.24 -4.21
CA ILE A 26 7.75 -1.68 -4.32
C ILE A 26 6.91 -2.16 -3.14
N THR A 27 7.25 -1.77 -1.91
CA THR A 27 6.46 -2.13 -0.72
C THR A 27 5.03 -1.58 -0.81
N ARG A 28 4.85 -0.33 -1.26
CA ARG A 28 3.50 0.25 -1.47
C ARG A 28 2.71 -0.46 -2.55
N VAL A 29 3.34 -0.85 -3.66
CA VAL A 29 2.70 -1.70 -4.67
C VAL A 29 2.31 -3.05 -4.08
N GLY A 30 3.17 -3.65 -3.26
CA GLY A 30 2.91 -4.90 -2.54
C GLY A 30 1.67 -4.80 -1.64
N LEU A 31 1.61 -3.76 -0.80
CA LEU A 31 0.46 -3.47 0.03
C LEU A 31 -0.79 -3.24 -0.82
N CYS A 32 -0.74 -2.37 -1.84
CA CYS A 32 -1.86 -2.13 -2.73
C CYS A 32 -2.44 -3.42 -3.31
N LYS A 33 -1.58 -4.32 -3.83
CA LYS A 33 -1.98 -5.66 -4.31
C LYS A 33 -2.65 -6.49 -3.24
N ALA A 34 -2.15 -6.49 -2.01
CA ALA A 34 -2.72 -7.28 -0.92
C ALA A 34 -4.17 -6.86 -0.60
N PHE A 35 -4.50 -5.58 -0.77
CA PHE A 35 -5.86 -5.06 -0.54
C PHE A 35 -6.81 -5.21 -1.75
N MET A 36 -6.29 -5.46 -2.97
CA MET A 36 -7.14 -5.50 -4.17
C MET A 36 -8.26 -6.55 -4.10
N ASN A 37 -7.99 -7.69 -3.46
CA ASN A 37 -8.93 -8.81 -3.37
C ASN A 37 -9.85 -8.75 -2.15
N GLN A 38 -9.86 -7.64 -1.39
CA GLN A 38 -10.65 -7.49 -0.16
C GLN A 38 -10.49 -8.71 0.77
N PRO A 39 -9.26 -9.04 1.19
CA PRO A 39 -9.01 -10.25 1.95
C PRO A 39 -9.75 -10.24 3.28
N LYS A 40 -10.34 -11.37 3.68
CA LYS A 40 -10.97 -11.54 5.00
C LYS A 40 -9.94 -11.51 6.14
N LEU A 41 -8.70 -11.88 5.85
CA LEU A 41 -7.57 -11.86 6.78
C LEU A 41 -6.34 -11.36 6.03
N LEU A 42 -5.71 -10.32 6.56
CA LEU A 42 -4.47 -9.76 6.04
C LEU A 42 -3.42 -9.79 7.14
N LEU A 43 -2.35 -10.56 6.94
CA LEU A 43 -1.20 -10.61 7.83
C LEU A 43 -0.09 -9.74 7.25
N LEU A 44 0.40 -8.79 8.04
CA LEU A 44 1.43 -7.84 7.66
C LEU A 44 2.57 -7.92 8.68
N ASP A 45 3.73 -8.41 8.26
CA ASP A 45 4.94 -8.43 9.08
C ASP A 45 5.83 -7.26 8.67
N GLU A 46 6.08 -6.34 9.61
CA GLU A 46 6.88 -5.13 9.40
C GLU A 46 6.58 -4.32 8.11
N ALA A 47 5.34 -4.41 7.61
CA ALA A 47 5.01 -3.94 6.26
C ALA A 47 5.10 -2.40 6.07
N THR A 48 5.28 -1.66 7.16
CA THR A 48 5.44 -0.20 7.15
C THR A 48 6.89 0.27 7.35
N THR A 49 7.85 -0.62 7.59
CA THR A 49 9.24 -0.24 7.94
C THR A 49 9.97 0.51 6.83
N SER A 50 9.63 0.23 5.57
CA SER A 50 10.29 0.81 4.38
C SER A 50 9.49 1.91 3.69
N VAL A 51 8.40 2.39 4.29
CA VAL A 51 7.56 3.47 3.76
C VAL A 51 7.63 4.68 4.68
N ASP A 52 7.37 5.88 4.14
CA ASP A 52 7.36 7.10 4.94
C ASP A 52 6.26 7.07 6.01
N THR A 53 6.47 7.88 7.06
CA THR A 53 5.60 7.96 8.24
C THR A 53 4.16 8.38 7.90
N THR A 54 3.97 9.21 6.87
CA THR A 54 2.64 9.67 6.45
C THR A 54 1.85 8.51 5.84
N ILE A 55 2.44 7.76 4.91
CA ILE A 55 1.79 6.59 4.30
C ILE A 55 1.53 5.50 5.33
N ALA A 56 2.49 5.22 6.21
CA ALA A 56 2.31 4.25 7.29
C ALA A 56 1.08 4.58 8.14
N HIS A 57 0.88 5.86 8.46
CA HIS A 57 -0.27 6.34 9.21
C HIS A 57 -1.59 6.17 8.43
N GLU A 58 -1.64 6.58 7.15
CA GLU A 58 -2.82 6.43 6.29
C GLU A 58 -3.25 4.97 6.11
N VAL A 59 -2.28 4.07 5.89
CA VAL A 59 -2.52 2.62 5.77
C VAL A 59 -3.06 2.06 7.10
N ARG A 60 -2.51 2.49 8.23
CA ARG A 60 -2.97 2.08 9.56
C ARG A 60 -4.42 2.52 9.82
N GLU A 61 -4.77 3.75 9.45
CA GLU A 61 -6.15 4.25 9.53
C GLU A 61 -7.13 3.40 8.71
N VAL A 62 -6.75 3.01 7.49
CA VAL A 62 -7.59 2.14 6.66
C VAL A 62 -7.70 0.74 7.25
N LEU A 63 -6.62 0.17 7.77
CA LEU A 63 -6.65 -1.12 8.46
C LEU A 63 -7.59 -1.11 9.68
N VAL A 64 -7.55 -0.03 10.48
CA VAL A 64 -8.44 0.14 11.64
C VAL A 64 -9.91 0.21 11.19
N ARG A 65 -10.20 0.89 10.08
CA ARG A 65 -11.58 0.95 9.52
C ARG A 65 -12.04 -0.39 8.96
N ALA A 66 -11.13 -1.15 8.34
CA ALA A 66 -11.43 -2.46 7.75
C ALA A 66 -11.59 -3.58 8.79
N GLN A 67 -11.13 -3.38 10.03
CA GLN A 67 -11.31 -4.33 11.14
C GLN A 67 -12.69 -4.27 11.82
N ARG A 68 -13.55 -3.32 11.44
CA ARG A 68 -14.94 -3.21 11.92
C ARG A 68 -15.91 -3.79 10.90
#